data_AF-A0A8J2N5I2-F1
#
_entry.id   AF-A0A8J2N5I2-F1
#
_cell.length_a   1.000
_cell.length_b   1.000
_cell.length_c   1.000
_cell.angle_alpha   90.00
_cell.angle_beta   90.00
_cell.angle_gamma   90.00
#
_symmetry.space_group_name_H-M   'P 1'
#
loop_
_entity.id
_entity.type
_entity.pdbx_description
1 polymer ?
#
loop_
_entity_poly.entity_id
_entity_poly.type
_entity_poly.pdbx_seq_one_letter_code
_entity_poly.pdbx_strand_id
1 'polypeptide(L)'
;MLSFQHLQLGTLLQATFLLGMNTALSTISIPSILESPSPILAIRQWHTQFRSAQIPATSLSGSNLILSAIMTYGSSQRSGLLATPTILYGVGSVLAFLIFPFTLHYMNPLNDVLIEKFKAQEDLHYADLPEKGKGMQTARDHDKIAYWGYLNRVRIVLYAGFVAVHAVALLA
;
A
#
# COMPACT_ATOMS: atom_id res chain seq x y z
N MET A 1 19.72 14.90 -20.10
CA MET A 1 20.25 13.53 -19.96
C MET A 1 19.93 13.03 -18.56
N LEU A 2 19.28 11.87 -18.41
CA LEU A 2 19.03 11.25 -17.10
C LEU A 2 20.32 10.59 -16.61
N SER A 3 20.85 11.00 -15.46
CA SER A 3 22.00 10.34 -14.81
C SER A 3 21.53 9.28 -13.82
N PHE A 4 22.45 8.40 -13.40
CA PHE A 4 22.17 7.39 -12.37
C PHE A 4 21.70 8.01 -11.05
N GLN A 5 22.24 9.16 -10.66
CA GLN A 5 21.79 9.89 -9.47
C GLN A 5 20.33 10.36 -9.58
N HIS A 6 19.89 10.76 -10.77
CA HIS A 6 18.48 11.10 -10.99
C HIS A 6 17.57 9.88 -10.79
N LEU A 7 18.02 8.68 -11.20
CA LEU A 7 17.28 7.43 -10.97
C LEU A 7 17.26 7.06 -9.48
N GLN A 8 18.39 7.19 -8.78
CA GLN A 8 18.46 6.92 -7.33
C GLN A 8 17.50 7.82 -6.54
N LEU A 9 17.57 9.14 -6.78
CA LEU A 9 16.71 10.12 -6.12
C LEU A 9 15.23 9.95 -6.50
N GLY A 10 14.94 9.76 -7.79
CA GLY A 10 13.56 9.56 -8.26
C GLY A 10 12.91 8.32 -7.66
N THR A 11 13.65 7.21 -7.58
CA THR A 11 13.16 5.96 -6.97
C THR A 11 12.95 6.13 -5.46
N LEU A 12 13.88 6.78 -4.77
CA LEU A 12 13.76 7.04 -3.33
C LEU A 12 12.55 7.93 -3.00
N LEU A 13 12.33 8.99 -3.78
CA LEU A 13 11.17 9.88 -3.63
C LEU A 13 9.86 9.13 -3.86
N GLN A 14 9.78 8.35 -4.93
CA GLN A 14 8.59 7.53 -5.25
C GLN A 14 8.28 6.52 -4.14
N ALA A 15 9.30 5.80 -3.66
CA ALA A 15 9.13 4.84 -2.57
C ALA A 15 8.74 5.49 -1.24
N THR A 16 9.31 6.66 -0.94
CA THR A 16 8.96 7.43 0.26
C THR A 16 7.51 7.93 0.19
N PHE A 17 7.07 8.38 -0.99
CA PHE A 17 5.68 8.75 -1.22
C PHE A 17 4.72 7.57 -1.01
N LEU A 18 5.04 6.39 -1.54
CA LEU A 18 4.24 5.18 -1.32
C LEU A 18 4.23 4.76 0.17
N LEU A 19 5.36 4.85 0.86
CA LEU A 19 5.43 4.59 2.31
C LEU A 19 4.48 5.54 3.07
N GLY A 20 4.56 6.84 2.79
CA GLY A 20 3.71 7.86 3.41
C GLY A 20 2.23 7.61 3.15
N MET A 21 1.87 7.32 1.89
CA MET A 21 0.50 7.02 1.50
C MET A 21 -0.05 5.79 2.22
N ASN A 22 0.70 4.68 2.25
CA ASN A 22 0.27 3.45 2.94
C ASN A 22 0.17 3.67 4.45
N THR A 23 1.08 4.46 5.02
CA THR A 23 1.04 4.82 6.44
C THR A 23 -0.20 5.62 6.77
N ALA A 24 -0.46 6.71 6.03
CA ALA A 24 -1.64 7.54 6.22
C ALA A 24 -2.95 6.75 6.07
N LEU A 25 -3.03 5.82 5.10
CA LEU A 25 -4.18 4.94 4.95
C LEU A 25 -4.43 4.11 6.22
N SER A 26 -3.39 3.48 6.79
CA SER A 26 -3.55 2.63 7.98
C SER A 26 -3.71 3.38 9.30
N THR A 27 -3.15 4.58 9.44
CA THR A 27 -3.12 5.31 10.73
C THR A 27 -4.13 6.45 10.83
N ILE A 28 -4.60 6.97 9.69
CA ILE A 28 -5.54 8.10 9.65
C ILE A 28 -6.85 7.65 8.99
N SER A 29 -6.78 7.17 7.75
CA SER A 29 -7.99 6.91 6.96
C SER A 29 -8.83 5.74 7.50
N ILE A 30 -8.20 4.59 7.78
CA ILE A 30 -8.92 3.42 8.29
C ILE A 30 -9.55 3.69 9.66
N PRO A 31 -8.84 4.24 10.67
CA PRO A 31 -9.48 4.63 11.93
C PRO A 31 -10.67 5.57 11.76
N SER A 32 -10.54 6.59 10.90
CA SER A 32 -11.65 7.52 10.61
C SER A 32 -12.86 6.83 9.97
N ILE A 33 -12.65 5.85 9.10
CA ILE A 33 -13.73 5.02 8.52
C ILE A 33 -14.44 4.20 9.61
N LEU A 34 -13.67 3.67 10.58
CA LEU A 34 -14.19 2.82 11.65
C LEU A 34 -14.99 3.61 12.70
N GLU A 35 -14.84 4.93 12.77
CA GLU A 35 -15.69 5.81 13.57
C GLU A 35 -17.08 6.03 12.96
N SER A 36 -17.27 5.66 11.69
CA SER A 36 -18.57 5.78 11.03
C SER A 36 -19.64 4.99 11.80
N PRO A 37 -20.78 5.61 12.15
CA PRO A 37 -21.85 4.91 12.85
C PRO A 37 -22.57 3.90 11.94
N SER A 38 -22.50 4.08 10.62
CA SER A 38 -23.15 3.21 9.65
C SER A 38 -22.13 2.29 8.97
N PRO A 39 -22.31 0.96 9.04
CA PRO A 39 -21.50 0.01 8.29
C PRO A 39 -21.54 0.24 6.76
N ILE A 40 -22.68 0.76 6.25
CA ILE A 40 -22.85 1.11 4.83
C ILE A 40 -21.95 2.29 4.45
N LEU A 41 -21.94 3.34 5.26
CA LEU A 41 -21.04 4.47 5.02
C LEU A 41 -19.57 4.04 5.10
N ALA A 42 -19.22 3.20 6.07
CA ALA A 42 -17.85 2.73 6.26
C ALA A 42 -17.32 2.00 5.02
N ILE A 43 -18.09 1.04 4.48
CA ILE A 43 -17.66 0.30 3.29
C ILE A 43 -17.64 1.15 2.03
N ARG A 44 -18.57 2.11 1.88
CA ARG A 44 -18.56 3.07 0.75
C ARG A 44 -17.33 3.98 0.80
N GLN A 45 -16.96 4.48 1.97
CA GLN A 45 -15.74 5.27 2.17
C GLN A 45 -14.48 4.46 1.88
N TRP A 46 -14.40 3.23 2.42
CA TRP A 46 -13.29 2.32 2.14
C TRP A 46 -13.17 2.03 0.64
N HIS A 47 -14.26 1.68 -0.04
CA HIS A 47 -14.25 1.32 -1.46
C HIS A 47 -13.83 2.50 -2.33
N THR A 48 -14.34 3.71 -2.02
CA THR A 48 -13.96 4.94 -2.73
C THR A 48 -12.46 5.19 -2.62
N GLN A 49 -11.90 5.13 -1.41
CA GLN A 49 -10.46 5.29 -1.19
C GLN A 49 -9.64 4.19 -1.88
N PHE A 50 -10.08 2.94 -1.77
CA PHE A 50 -9.43 1.80 -2.41
C PHE A 50 -9.35 1.97 -3.93
N ARG A 51 -10.47 2.30 -4.59
CA ARG A 51 -10.52 2.48 -6.05
C ARG A 51 -9.68 3.67 -6.53
N SER A 52 -9.70 4.78 -5.80
CA SER A 52 -8.87 5.94 -6.13
C SER A 52 -7.38 5.66 -6.01
N ALA A 53 -6.96 4.84 -5.03
CA ALA A 53 -5.55 4.53 -4.80
C ALA A 53 -5.03 3.32 -5.58
N GLN A 54 -5.90 2.38 -5.99
CA GLN A 54 -5.50 1.07 -6.52
C GLN A 54 -4.57 1.18 -7.74
N ILE A 55 -4.98 1.92 -8.78
CA ILE A 55 -4.22 2.02 -10.02
C ILE A 55 -2.91 2.79 -9.81
N PRO A 56 -2.92 4.01 -9.22
CA PRO A 56 -1.67 4.74 -8.98
C PRO A 56 -0.70 3.96 -8.10
N ALA A 57 -1.18 3.35 -7.00
CA ALA A 57 -0.31 2.60 -6.09
C ALA A 57 0.30 1.38 -6.76
N THR A 58 -0.48 0.62 -7.54
CA THR A 58 0.02 -0.56 -8.25
C THR A 58 1.08 -0.18 -9.29
N SER A 59 0.81 0.86 -10.08
CA SER A 59 1.75 1.35 -11.10
C SER A 59 3.06 1.82 -10.49
N LEU A 60 3.00 2.61 -9.41
CA LEU A 60 4.19 3.10 -8.70
C LEU A 60 4.96 1.95 -8.02
N SER A 61 4.26 0.95 -7.49
CA SER A 61 4.90 -0.25 -6.91
C SER A 61 5.66 -1.04 -7.97
N GLY A 62 5.04 -1.21 -9.14
CA GLY A 62 5.65 -1.88 -10.30
C GLY A 62 6.86 -1.14 -10.82
N SER A 63 6.77 0.19 -10.96
CA SER A 63 7.93 0.99 -11.37
C SER A 63 9.06 0.94 -10.35
N ASN A 64 8.78 0.96 -9.04
CA ASN A 64 9.83 0.81 -8.02
C ASN A 64 10.58 -0.51 -8.13
N LEU A 65 9.88 -1.62 -8.38
CA LEU A 65 10.52 -2.93 -8.60
C LEU A 65 11.46 -2.88 -9.82
N ILE A 66 10.96 -2.38 -10.95
CA ILE A 66 11.74 -2.30 -12.20
C ILE A 66 12.95 -1.37 -12.02
N LEU A 67 12.75 -0.20 -11.44
CA LEU A 67 13.81 0.78 -11.20
C LEU A 67 14.86 0.24 -10.23
N SER A 68 14.46 -0.48 -9.18
CA SER A 68 15.38 -1.12 -8.25
C SER A 68 16.22 -2.21 -8.93
N ALA A 69 15.63 -3.01 -9.81
CA ALA A 69 16.35 -4.01 -10.59
C ALA A 69 17.36 -3.35 -11.56
N ILE A 70 16.96 -2.27 -12.23
CA ILE A 70 17.84 -1.47 -13.09
C ILE A 70 19.00 -0.88 -12.28
N MET A 71 18.74 -0.37 -11.07
CA MET A 71 19.79 0.16 -10.19
C MET A 71 20.74 -0.93 -9.69
N THR A 72 20.22 -2.12 -9.39
CA THR A 72 21.04 -3.29 -9.02
C THR A 72 22.01 -3.63 -10.13
N TYR A 73 21.49 -3.78 -11.36
CA TYR A 73 22.32 -4.06 -12.52
C TYR A 73 23.30 -2.92 -12.80
N GLY A 74 22.84 -1.67 -12.81
CA GLY A 74 23.67 -0.49 -13.04
C GLY A 74 24.80 -0.34 -12.02
N SER A 75 24.52 -0.64 -10.74
CA SER A 75 25.53 -0.67 -9.67
C SER A 75 26.52 -1.81 -9.87
N SER A 76 26.06 -3.01 -10.26
CA SER A 76 26.95 -4.15 -10.51
C SER A 76 27.98 -3.88 -11.60
N GLN A 77 27.60 -3.13 -12.64
CA GLN A 77 28.49 -2.75 -13.73
C GLN A 77 29.51 -1.68 -13.32
N ARG A 78 29.21 -0.87 -12.31
CA ARG A 78 30.04 0.25 -11.86
C ARG A 78 31.00 -0.13 -10.73
N SER A 79 30.49 -0.89 -9.77
CA SER A 79 31.18 -1.17 -8.50
C SER A 79 31.44 -2.66 -8.29
N GLY A 80 30.86 -3.52 -9.12
CA GLY A 80 30.96 -4.98 -9.00
C GLY A 80 29.75 -5.61 -8.29
N LEU A 81 29.60 -6.93 -8.46
CA LEU A 81 28.45 -7.69 -7.93
C LEU A 81 28.39 -7.75 -6.41
N LEU A 82 29.54 -7.76 -5.74
CA LEU A 82 29.65 -7.86 -4.29
C LEU A 82 29.80 -6.50 -3.60
N ALA A 83 29.72 -5.40 -4.36
CA ALA A 83 29.75 -4.07 -3.77
C ALA A 83 28.50 -3.83 -2.92
N THR A 84 28.70 -3.19 -1.77
CA THR A 84 27.62 -2.79 -0.85
C THR A 84 26.43 -2.14 -1.56
N PRO A 85 26.57 -1.12 -2.43
CA PRO A 85 25.43 -0.53 -3.11
C PRO A 85 24.69 -1.52 -4.02
N THR A 86 25.40 -2.43 -4.68
CA THR A 86 24.79 -3.48 -5.53
C THR A 86 23.94 -4.43 -4.70
N ILE A 87 24.47 -4.87 -3.55
CA ILE A 87 23.75 -5.74 -2.63
C ILE A 87 22.50 -5.03 -2.09
N LEU A 88 22.63 -3.76 -1.69
CA LEU A 88 21.51 -2.99 -1.14
C LEU A 88 20.39 -2.74 -2.15
N TYR A 89 20.72 -2.41 -3.41
CA TYR A 89 19.71 -2.32 -4.47
C TYR A 89 19.08 -3.69 -4.78
N GLY A 90 19.87 -4.76 -4.73
CA GLY A 90 19.36 -6.13 -4.90
C GLY A 90 18.37 -6.51 -3.81
N VAL A 91 18.70 -6.25 -2.54
CA VAL A 91 17.78 -6.42 -1.41
C VAL A 91 16.52 -5.57 -1.58
N GLY A 92 16.68 -4.31 -2.02
CA GLY A 92 15.57 -3.44 -2.37
C GLY A 92 14.64 -4.05 -3.43
N SER A 93 15.19 -4.65 -4.47
CA SER A 93 14.42 -5.33 -5.52
C SER A 93 13.61 -6.50 -4.97
N VAL A 94 14.20 -7.30 -4.07
CA VAL A 94 13.50 -8.40 -3.39
C VAL A 94 12.37 -7.87 -2.52
N LEU A 95 12.60 -6.80 -1.74
CA LEU A 95 11.56 -6.19 -0.91
C LEU A 95 10.40 -5.64 -1.75
N ALA A 96 10.69 -4.97 -2.87
CA ALA A 96 9.67 -4.50 -3.80
C ALA A 96 8.89 -5.66 -4.44
N PHE A 97 9.58 -6.76 -4.78
CA PHE A 97 8.95 -7.96 -5.31
C PHE A 97 7.99 -8.58 -4.30
N LEU A 98 8.37 -8.70 -3.02
CA LEU A 98 7.56 -9.32 -1.97
C LEU A 98 6.22 -8.62 -1.70
N ILE A 99 6.08 -7.35 -2.08
CA ILE A 99 4.82 -6.61 -1.98
C ILE A 99 3.72 -7.26 -2.84
N PHE A 100 4.07 -7.78 -4.02
CA PHE A 100 3.12 -8.39 -4.96
C PHE A 100 2.52 -9.71 -4.44
N PRO A 101 3.30 -10.77 -4.12
CA PRO A 101 2.73 -12.01 -3.61
C PRO A 101 2.00 -11.80 -2.29
N PHE A 102 2.46 -10.88 -1.41
CA PHE A 102 1.72 -10.52 -0.22
C PHE A 102 0.34 -9.95 -0.56
N THR A 103 0.28 -9.00 -1.50
CA THR A 103 -0.99 -8.37 -1.90
C THR A 103 -1.92 -9.38 -2.56
N LEU A 104 -1.40 -10.21 -3.48
CA LEU A 104 -2.19 -11.23 -4.17
C LEU A 104 -2.74 -12.28 -3.21
N HIS A 105 -1.96 -12.73 -2.23
CA HIS A 105 -2.36 -13.85 -1.37
C HIS A 105 -3.21 -13.41 -0.17
N TYR A 106 -2.86 -12.29 0.48
CA TYR A 106 -3.52 -11.89 1.73
C TYR A 106 -4.54 -10.77 1.54
N MET A 107 -4.26 -9.82 0.64
CA MET A 107 -5.11 -8.64 0.49
C MET A 107 -6.20 -8.81 -0.55
N ASN A 108 -5.93 -9.43 -1.69
CA ASN A 108 -6.94 -9.59 -2.75
C ASN A 108 -8.18 -10.38 -2.29
N PRO A 109 -8.06 -11.54 -1.59
CA PRO A 109 -9.25 -12.24 -1.11
C PRO A 109 -10.11 -11.38 -0.17
N LEU A 110 -9.46 -10.55 0.66
CA LEU A 110 -10.16 -9.63 1.55
C LEU A 110 -10.80 -8.46 0.77
N ASN A 111 -10.11 -7.93 -0.25
CA ASN A 111 -10.65 -6.90 -1.13
C ASN A 111 -11.91 -7.41 -1.82
N ASP A 112 -11.90 -8.64 -2.35
CA ASP A 112 -13.04 -9.22 -3.06
C ASP A 112 -14.27 -9.32 -2.15
N VAL A 113 -14.06 -9.78 -0.91
CA VAL A 113 -15.12 -9.85 0.13
C VAL A 113 -15.69 -8.47 0.46
N LEU A 114 -14.83 -7.44 0.57
CA LEU A 114 -15.27 -6.07 0.87
C LEU A 114 -15.96 -5.43 -0.34
N ILE A 115 -15.53 -5.73 -1.57
CA ILE A 115 -16.17 -5.26 -2.81
C ILE A 115 -17.54 -5.92 -2.99
N GLU A 116 -17.68 -7.22 -2.72
CA GLU A 116 -18.96 -7.91 -2.77
C GLU A 116 -19.95 -7.29 -1.77
N LYS A 117 -19.48 -6.95 -0.57
CA LYS A 117 -20.27 -6.22 0.42
C LYS A 117 -20.71 -4.85 -0.05
N PHE A 118 -19.83 -4.11 -0.72
CA PHE A 118 -20.19 -2.82 -1.33
C PHE A 118 -21.29 -2.99 -2.38
N LYS A 119 -21.18 -4.00 -3.26
CA LYS A 119 -22.19 -4.29 -4.30
C LYS A 119 -23.54 -4.72 -3.70
N ALA A 120 -23.52 -5.50 -2.62
CA ALA A 120 -24.74 -5.91 -1.92
C ALA A 120 -25.51 -4.74 -1.26
N GLN A 121 -24.94 -3.53 -1.26
CA GLN A 121 -25.55 -2.31 -0.71
C GLN A 121 -25.97 -1.30 -1.79
N GLU A 122 -25.92 -1.69 -3.07
CA GLU A 122 -26.25 -0.82 -4.20
C GLU A 122 -27.72 -0.37 -4.16
N ASP A 123 -28.61 -1.25 -3.66
CA ASP A 123 -30.06 -0.98 -3.52
C ASP A 123 -30.45 -0.34 -2.18
N LEU A 124 -29.51 -0.14 -1.25
CA LEU A 124 -29.80 0.40 0.08
C LEU A 124 -29.69 1.93 0.09
N HIS A 125 -30.80 2.62 0.30
CA HIS A 125 -30.81 4.07 0.49
C HIS A 125 -30.48 4.44 1.94
N TYR A 126 -29.76 5.56 2.09
CA TYR A 126 -29.35 6.07 3.40
C TYR A 126 -30.55 6.37 4.33
N ALA A 127 -31.69 6.72 3.74
CA ALA A 127 -32.94 7.01 4.44
C ALA A 127 -33.59 5.76 5.06
N ASP A 128 -33.22 4.56 4.61
CA ASP A 128 -33.78 3.30 5.10
C ASP A 128 -33.03 2.76 6.35
N LEU A 129 -31.99 3.48 6.79
CA LEU A 129 -31.17 3.06 7.93
C LEU A 129 -31.68 3.68 9.23
N PRO A 130 -31.78 2.90 10.32
CA PRO A 130 -32.25 3.42 11.60
C PRO A 130 -31.30 4.50 12.14
N GLU A 131 -31.88 5.63 12.54
CA GLU A 131 -31.16 6.72 13.22
C GLU A 131 -30.44 6.23 14.49
N LYS A 132 -29.34 6.93 14.81
CA LYS A 132 -28.55 6.79 16.03
C LYS A 132 -29.45 6.73 17.27
N GLY A 133 -29.73 5.54 17.78
CA GLY A 133 -30.43 5.37 19.06
C GLY A 133 -31.08 4.00 19.29
N LYS A 134 -31.45 3.26 18.26
CA LYS A 134 -32.10 1.94 18.42
C LYS A 134 -31.15 0.81 18.06
N GLY A 135 -30.26 0.47 18.99
CA GLY A 135 -29.49 -0.78 18.93
C GLY A 135 -28.75 -0.98 17.61
N MET A 136 -28.06 0.07 17.12
CA MET A 136 -27.26 -0.05 15.92
C MET A 136 -26.34 -1.25 16.05
N GLN A 137 -26.43 -2.15 15.07
CA GLN A 137 -25.41 -3.16 14.79
C GLN A 137 -24.10 -2.44 14.46
N THR A 138 -23.47 -1.93 15.50
CA THR A 138 -22.08 -1.56 15.48
C THR A 138 -21.31 -2.82 15.11
N ALA A 139 -20.37 -2.65 14.19
CA ALA A 139 -19.15 -3.44 14.12
C ALA A 139 -19.09 -4.78 13.36
N ARG A 140 -20.13 -5.32 12.71
CA ARG A 140 -19.90 -6.60 11.97
C ARG A 140 -18.95 -6.47 10.77
N ASP A 141 -18.94 -5.33 10.09
CA ASP A 141 -18.06 -5.07 8.93
C ASP A 141 -16.82 -4.20 9.26
N HIS A 142 -16.80 -3.62 10.45
CA HIS A 142 -15.63 -2.88 10.95
C HIS A 142 -14.44 -3.82 11.16
N ASP A 143 -14.68 -5.06 11.60
CA ASP A 143 -13.62 -6.04 11.82
C ASP A 143 -12.83 -6.36 10.55
N LYS A 144 -13.49 -6.46 9.40
CA LYS A 144 -12.83 -6.73 8.10
C LYS A 144 -12.07 -5.51 7.59
N ILE A 145 -12.61 -4.31 7.73
CA ILE A 145 -11.93 -3.06 7.38
C ILE A 145 -10.72 -2.82 8.31
N ALA A 146 -10.87 -3.11 9.61
CA ALA A 146 -9.79 -3.05 10.59
C ALA A 146 -8.68 -4.06 10.26
N TYR A 147 -9.05 -5.30 9.92
CA TYR A 147 -8.11 -6.33 9.50
C TYR A 147 -7.40 -5.95 8.19
N TRP A 148 -8.10 -5.32 7.24
CA TRP A 148 -7.48 -4.77 6.03
C TRP A 148 -6.42 -3.71 6.38
N GLY A 149 -6.75 -2.80 7.30
CA GLY A 149 -5.82 -1.79 7.80
C GLY A 149 -4.61 -2.38 8.52
N TYR A 150 -4.79 -3.50 9.23
CA TYR A 150 -3.72 -4.27 9.86
C TYR A 150 -2.80 -4.94 8.83
N LEU A 151 -3.37 -5.67 7.85
CA LEU A 151 -2.59 -6.31 6.78
C LEU A 151 -1.76 -5.28 5.99
N ASN A 152 -2.31 -4.09 5.78
CA ASN A 152 -1.59 -3.01 5.11
C ASN A 152 -0.30 -2.59 5.86
N ARG A 153 -0.19 -2.83 7.17
CA ARG A 153 1.04 -2.56 7.95
C ARG A 153 2.21 -3.41 7.49
N VAL A 154 1.97 -4.61 6.97
CA VAL A 154 3.04 -5.43 6.38
C VAL A 154 3.61 -4.73 5.15
N ARG A 155 2.76 -4.13 4.30
CA ARG A 155 3.23 -3.31 3.16
C ARG A 155 4.02 -2.10 3.63
N ILE A 156 3.60 -1.44 4.72
CA ILE A 156 4.36 -0.33 5.33
C ILE A 156 5.77 -0.79 5.71
N VAL A 157 5.90 -1.95 6.36
CA VAL A 157 7.22 -2.50 6.75
C VAL A 157 8.08 -2.80 5.51
N LEU A 158 7.51 -3.39 4.45
CA LEU A 158 8.24 -3.65 3.21
C LEU A 158 8.71 -2.36 2.52
N TYR A 159 7.85 -1.34 2.44
CA TYR A 159 8.22 -0.03 1.90
C TYR A 159 9.27 0.69 2.76
N ALA A 160 9.14 0.62 4.08
CA ALA A 160 10.12 1.21 4.99
C ALA A 160 11.49 0.55 4.82
N GLY A 161 11.54 -0.77 4.73
CA GLY A 161 12.75 -1.52 4.41
C GLY A 161 13.34 -1.12 3.06
N PHE A 162 12.49 -1.03 2.02
CA PHE A 162 12.91 -0.60 0.68
C PHE A 162 13.54 0.81 0.70
N VAL A 163 12.89 1.76 1.36
CA VAL A 163 13.36 3.15 1.49
C VAL A 163 14.69 3.18 2.25
N ALA A 164 14.79 2.45 3.36
CA ALA A 164 16.01 2.39 4.16
C ALA A 164 17.21 1.87 3.36
N VAL A 165 17.07 0.74 2.67
CA VAL A 165 18.20 0.17 1.90
C VAL A 165 18.59 1.06 0.72
N HIS A 166 17.63 1.73 0.06
CA HIS A 166 17.93 2.66 -1.04
C HIS A 166 18.59 3.95 -0.55
N ALA A 167 18.17 4.47 0.60
CA ALA A 167 18.79 5.63 1.22
C ALA A 167 20.25 5.33 1.61
N VAL A 168 20.51 4.16 2.20
CA VAL A 168 21.88 3.73 2.54
C VAL A 168 22.70 3.50 1.26
N ALA A 169 22.13 2.87 0.23
CA ALA A 169 22.82 2.64 -1.04
C ALA A 169 23.19 3.94 -1.79
N LEU A 170 22.41 5.01 -1.61
CA LEU A 170 22.70 6.32 -2.17
C LEU A 170 23.88 7.01 -1.46
N LEU A 171 24.09 6.71 -0.17
CA LEU A 171 25.14 7.31 0.66
C LEU A 171 26.46 6.52 0.64
N ALA A 172 26.45 5.27 0.13
CA ALA A 172 27.59 4.36 0.04
C ALA A 172 28.31 4.46 -1.31
#